data_AF-A0A813FZ93-F1
#
_entry.id   AF-A0A813FZ93-F1
#
_cell.length_a   1.000
_cell.length_b   1.000
_cell.length_c   1.000
_cell.angle_alpha   90.00
_cell.angle_beta   90.00
_cell.angle_gamma   90.00
#
_symmetry.space_group_name_H-M   'P 1'
#
loop_
_entity.id
_entity.type
_entity.pdbx_description
1 polymer ?
#
loop_
_entity_poly.entity_id
_entity_poly.type
_entity_poly.pdbx_seq_one_letter_code
_entity_poly.pdbx_strand_id
1 'polypeptide(L)'
;MYTVSAQYVQPLAQKAGSMSWALMRNPEGLKCDLFITHGWIEGIFELIDKVVYSWPVGNKAAYCCVFSNPQTLDIASLLRIPRESPFAKSLDSATHMLVVPNQSTSIYSRLWCVYEAYLAFSMDRVILTATAPIRRRVLRCLAWQCLFLVMGLIAGISYHQVDEKKHHKKPVWALPAMMLLGFLSKPVHMCKGPDKWWCPKFPLLLAINSLGMFLASASLGQILAEAALESVATCKQCVTFYLIFFGYFLLSEADRVRATRQIEEARCLSRGFTSVQNADCSSPADALQIQQEIQREMAEVDEAIVMLRSSGMSTPALREAFLHGADVRGAGNISYSNLCFSMGMWFLLQGLYLGLALDGKSPGLLSIWII
;
A
#
# COMPACT_ATOMS: atom_id res chain seq x y z
N MET A 1 9.58 6.81 -21.55
CA MET A 1 8.69 6.28 -22.59
C MET A 1 9.08 6.74 -23.98
N TYR A 2 9.60 7.97 -24.16
CA TYR A 2 10.11 8.46 -25.45
C TYR A 2 11.00 7.45 -26.19
N THR A 3 12.00 6.87 -25.51
CA THR A 3 12.91 5.87 -26.11
C THR A 3 12.18 4.64 -26.64
N VAL A 4 11.25 4.08 -25.86
CA VAL A 4 10.47 2.90 -26.27
C VAL A 4 9.53 3.25 -27.42
N SER A 5 8.90 4.43 -27.37
CA SER A 5 8.04 4.89 -28.46
C SER A 5 8.84 4.98 -29.77
N ALA A 6 9.96 5.71 -29.76
CA ALA A 6 10.76 5.98 -30.95
C ALA A 6 11.50 4.74 -31.49
N GLN A 7 12.08 3.91 -30.62
CA GLN A 7 12.96 2.82 -31.05
C GLN A 7 12.24 1.49 -31.23
N TYR A 8 11.05 1.31 -30.63
CA TYR A 8 10.34 0.03 -30.63
C TYR A 8 8.91 0.13 -31.16
N VAL A 9 8.09 1.01 -30.57
CA VAL A 9 6.65 1.09 -30.93
C VAL A 9 6.46 1.64 -32.34
N GLN A 10 7.04 2.81 -32.65
CA GLN A 10 6.87 3.47 -33.95
C GLN A 10 7.38 2.61 -35.13
N PRO A 11 8.58 2.02 -35.10
CA PRO A 11 9.06 1.20 -36.22
C PRO A 11 8.19 -0.02 -36.50
N LEU A 12 7.62 -0.64 -35.47
CA LEU A 12 6.75 -1.81 -35.62
C LEU A 12 5.35 -1.40 -36.10
N ALA A 13 4.80 -0.31 -35.53
CA ALA A 13 3.54 0.27 -35.98
C ALA A 13 3.57 0.69 -37.46
N GLN A 14 4.66 1.32 -37.91
CA GLN A 14 4.81 1.76 -39.30
C GLN A 14 4.82 0.58 -40.28
N LYS A 15 5.50 -0.52 -39.94
CA LYS A 15 5.50 -1.76 -40.74
C LYS A 15 4.12 -2.40 -40.82
N ALA A 16 3.28 -2.18 -39.81
CA ALA A 16 1.90 -2.66 -39.75
C ALA A 16 0.88 -1.64 -40.29
N GLY A 17 1.28 -0.65 -41.08
CA GLY A 17 0.35 0.31 -41.68
C GLY A 17 -0.03 1.48 -40.75
N SER A 18 0.85 1.86 -39.83
CA SER A 18 0.70 3.03 -38.94
C SER A 18 -0.47 2.97 -37.96
N MET A 19 -0.96 1.76 -37.64
CA MET A 19 -1.91 1.55 -36.55
C MET A 19 -1.23 1.64 -35.17
N SER A 20 -2.02 1.75 -34.09
CA SER A 20 -1.45 1.68 -32.74
C SER A 20 -0.91 0.29 -32.42
N TRP A 21 0.07 0.22 -31.50
CA TRP A 21 0.61 -1.06 -31.05
C TRP A 21 -0.46 -1.97 -30.45
N ALA A 22 -1.37 -1.40 -29.65
CA ALA A 22 -2.45 -2.16 -29.03
C ALA A 22 -3.37 -2.81 -30.06
N LEU A 23 -3.73 -2.09 -31.13
CA LEU A 23 -4.57 -2.61 -32.20
C LEU A 23 -3.83 -3.67 -33.04
N MET A 24 -2.54 -3.45 -33.31
CA MET A 24 -1.72 -4.45 -34.00
C MET A 24 -1.64 -5.77 -33.22
N ARG A 25 -1.58 -5.70 -31.89
CA ARG A 25 -1.54 -6.89 -31.02
C ARG A 25 -2.91 -7.52 -30.78
N ASN A 26 -3.99 -6.74 -30.93
CA ASN A 26 -5.36 -7.18 -30.69
C ASN A 26 -6.27 -6.62 -31.79
N PRO A 27 -6.31 -7.24 -32.99
CA PRO A 27 -7.02 -6.70 -34.15
C PRO A 27 -8.53 -6.51 -33.95
N GLU A 28 -9.13 -7.32 -33.08
CA GLU A 28 -10.56 -7.23 -32.71
C GLU A 28 -10.84 -6.15 -31.65
N GLY A 29 -9.79 -5.51 -31.14
CA GLY A 29 -9.86 -4.61 -30.00
C GLY A 29 -10.05 -5.35 -28.68
N LEU A 30 -9.88 -4.62 -27.58
CA LEU A 30 -10.18 -5.10 -26.23
C LEU A 30 -11.02 -4.04 -25.52
N LYS A 31 -11.99 -4.48 -24.71
CA LYS A 31 -12.71 -3.58 -23.81
C LYS A 31 -11.72 -2.99 -22.80
N CYS A 32 -11.69 -1.67 -22.67
CA CYS A 32 -10.82 -1.00 -21.71
C CYS A 32 -11.42 -1.14 -20.31
N ASP A 33 -10.78 -1.90 -19.42
CA ASP A 33 -11.19 -2.03 -18.01
C ASP A 33 -10.37 -1.10 -17.11
N LEU A 34 -9.12 -0.83 -17.48
CA LEU A 34 -8.13 -0.07 -16.72
C LEU A 34 -7.56 1.08 -17.55
N PHE A 35 -7.59 2.30 -17.04
CA PHE A 35 -6.90 3.44 -17.65
C PHE A 35 -5.59 3.72 -16.91
N ILE A 36 -4.46 3.80 -17.61
CA ILE A 36 -3.15 4.09 -17.01
C ILE A 36 -2.73 5.52 -17.34
N THR A 37 -2.64 6.39 -16.32
CA THR A 37 -1.97 7.70 -16.46
C THR A 37 -0.53 7.60 -16.00
N HIS A 38 0.38 8.21 -16.76
CA HIS A 38 1.81 8.06 -16.54
C HIS A 38 2.65 9.18 -17.18
N GLY A 39 3.91 9.27 -16.77
CA GLY A 39 4.86 10.28 -17.26
C GLY A 39 5.65 9.78 -18.48
N TRP A 40 5.70 10.55 -19.57
CA TRP A 40 6.47 10.14 -20.75
C TRP A 40 7.99 10.08 -20.54
N ILE A 41 8.50 10.79 -19.54
CA ILE A 41 9.92 10.81 -19.19
C ILE A 41 10.37 9.55 -18.43
N GLU A 42 9.45 8.75 -17.90
CA GLU A 42 9.80 7.60 -17.05
C GLU A 42 10.42 6.42 -17.82
N GLY A 43 11.08 5.52 -17.11
CA GLY A 43 11.62 4.28 -17.69
C GLY A 43 10.55 3.20 -17.87
N ILE A 44 10.59 2.45 -18.97
CA ILE A 44 9.60 1.41 -19.28
C ILE A 44 9.55 0.29 -18.24
N PHE A 45 10.71 -0.12 -17.70
CA PHE A 45 10.76 -1.17 -16.68
C PHE A 45 10.11 -0.71 -15.37
N GLU A 46 10.30 0.57 -14.98
CA GLU A 46 9.62 1.13 -13.81
C GLU A 46 8.09 1.15 -14.01
N LEU A 47 7.63 1.56 -15.19
CA LEU A 47 6.21 1.55 -15.56
C LEU A 47 5.64 0.13 -15.48
N ILE A 48 6.25 -0.84 -16.16
CA ILE A 48 5.77 -2.23 -16.21
C ILE A 48 5.75 -2.86 -14.82
N ASP A 49 6.83 -2.73 -14.04
CA ASP A 49 6.90 -3.31 -12.69
C ASP A 49 5.77 -2.81 -11.79
N LYS A 50 5.47 -1.50 -11.86
CA LYS A 50 4.39 -0.88 -11.07
C LYS A 50 3.01 -1.30 -11.56
N VAL A 51 2.79 -1.28 -12.88
CA VAL A 51 1.51 -1.62 -13.49
C VAL A 51 1.15 -3.08 -13.23
N VAL A 52 2.09 -4.01 -13.46
CA VAL A 52 1.85 -5.45 -13.23
C VAL A 52 1.62 -5.75 -11.76
N TYR A 53 2.42 -5.15 -10.87
CA TYR A 53 2.26 -5.37 -9.42
C TYR A 53 0.94 -4.80 -8.87
N SER A 54 0.46 -3.70 -9.45
CA SER A 54 -0.73 -2.97 -8.97
C SER A 54 -1.96 -3.22 -9.83
N TRP A 55 -1.93 -4.26 -10.67
CA TRP A 55 -3.02 -4.57 -11.57
C TRP A 55 -4.30 -4.91 -10.79
N PRO A 56 -5.41 -4.18 -10.96
CA PRO A 56 -6.63 -4.45 -10.21
C PRO A 56 -7.19 -5.84 -10.52
N VAL A 57 -7.65 -6.54 -9.48
CA VAL A 57 -8.21 -7.88 -9.62
C VAL A 57 -9.45 -7.83 -10.52
N GLY A 58 -9.48 -8.67 -11.55
CA GLY A 58 -10.61 -8.81 -12.48
C GLY A 58 -10.48 -8.00 -13.78
N ASN A 59 -9.62 -6.97 -13.82
CA ASN A 59 -9.37 -6.21 -15.05
C ASN A 59 -8.54 -7.06 -16.02
N LYS A 60 -8.85 -7.02 -17.32
CA LYS A 60 -8.17 -7.85 -18.32
C LYS A 60 -7.33 -7.04 -19.31
N ALA A 61 -7.77 -5.83 -19.63
CA ALA A 61 -7.07 -4.96 -20.56
C ALA A 61 -6.96 -3.54 -20.02
N ALA A 62 -5.88 -2.86 -20.45
CA ALA A 62 -5.62 -1.49 -20.07
C ALA A 62 -5.38 -0.59 -21.27
N TYR A 63 -5.84 0.65 -21.15
CA TYR A 63 -5.42 1.74 -22.02
C TYR A 63 -4.15 2.38 -21.45
N CYS A 64 -3.11 2.51 -22.27
CA CYS A 64 -1.87 3.20 -21.93
C CYS A 64 -1.41 3.97 -23.18
N CYS A 65 -1.30 5.29 -23.07
CA CYS A 65 -1.24 6.17 -24.24
C CYS A 65 -0.08 5.86 -25.20
N VAL A 66 1.07 5.43 -24.69
CA VAL A 66 2.23 5.04 -25.50
C VAL A 66 1.98 3.82 -26.41
N PHE A 67 1.04 2.95 -26.04
CA PHE A 67 0.72 1.72 -26.76
C PHE A 67 -0.62 1.80 -27.50
N SER A 68 -1.59 2.50 -26.93
CA SER A 68 -2.97 2.56 -27.42
C SER A 68 -3.16 3.59 -28.54
N ASN A 69 -2.37 4.67 -28.56
CA ASN A 69 -2.45 5.69 -29.61
C ASN A 69 -1.54 5.36 -30.79
N PRO A 70 -1.91 5.75 -32.02
CA PRO A 70 -1.03 5.64 -33.18
C PRO A 70 0.13 6.62 -33.03
N GLN A 71 1.31 6.09 -32.66
CA GLN A 71 2.51 6.90 -32.39
C GLN A 71 3.18 7.47 -33.65
N THR A 72 2.74 7.04 -34.83
CA THR A 72 3.30 7.43 -36.13
C THR A 72 2.42 8.43 -36.89
N LEU A 73 1.25 8.78 -36.33
CA LEU A 73 0.30 9.69 -36.95
C LEU A 73 0.18 10.99 -36.14
N ASP A 74 -0.17 12.07 -36.82
CA ASP A 74 -0.57 13.31 -36.15
C ASP A 74 -1.98 13.15 -35.55
N ILE A 75 -2.03 13.05 -34.23
CA ILE A 75 -3.28 12.92 -33.47
C ILE A 75 -3.83 14.27 -33.00
N ALA A 76 -3.24 15.41 -33.36
CA ALA A 76 -3.68 16.72 -32.87
C ALA A 76 -5.17 17.00 -33.16
N SER A 77 -5.68 16.52 -34.29
CA SER A 77 -7.10 16.61 -34.63
C SER A 77 -8.02 15.87 -33.64
N LEU A 78 -7.55 14.74 -33.08
CA LEU A 78 -8.28 13.93 -32.09
C LEU A 78 -8.25 14.56 -30.69
N LEU A 79 -7.37 15.52 -30.44
CA LEU A 79 -7.19 16.16 -29.13
C LEU A 79 -7.86 17.52 -29.03
N ARG A 80 -8.44 18.04 -30.12
CA ARG A 80 -9.06 19.38 -30.19
C ARG A 80 -10.13 19.63 -29.14
N ILE A 81 -10.88 18.60 -28.78
CA ILE A 81 -11.91 18.63 -27.74
C ILE A 81 -11.48 17.59 -26.70
N PRO A 82 -10.82 17.99 -25.60
CA PRO A 82 -10.23 17.06 -24.64
C PRO A 82 -11.22 16.00 -24.11
N ARG A 83 -12.48 16.36 -23.80
CA ARG A 83 -13.56 15.41 -23.43
C ARG A 83 -13.96 14.41 -24.51
N GLU A 84 -13.74 14.69 -25.79
CA GLU A 84 -14.07 13.77 -26.89
C GLU A 84 -12.85 12.97 -27.38
N SER A 85 -11.69 13.25 -26.80
CA SER A 85 -10.43 12.60 -27.16
C SER A 85 -10.48 11.08 -26.93
N PRO A 86 -9.62 10.31 -27.60
CA PRO A 86 -9.46 8.88 -27.33
C PRO A 86 -9.17 8.56 -25.86
N PHE A 87 -8.52 9.49 -25.15
CA PHE A 87 -8.24 9.38 -23.71
C PHE A 87 -9.53 9.39 -22.88
N ALA A 88 -10.38 10.39 -23.10
CA ALA A 88 -11.63 10.54 -22.35
C ALA A 88 -12.58 9.37 -22.63
N LYS A 89 -12.65 8.92 -23.89
CA LYS A 89 -13.48 7.76 -24.29
C LYS A 89 -12.99 6.45 -23.67
N SER A 90 -11.68 6.22 -23.63
CA SER A 90 -11.15 5.00 -23.01
C SER A 90 -11.28 5.03 -21.49
N LEU A 91 -11.16 6.20 -20.87
CA LEU A 91 -11.38 6.40 -19.45
C LEU A 91 -12.85 6.21 -19.05
N ASP A 92 -13.78 6.69 -19.87
CA ASP A 92 -15.23 6.48 -19.65
C ASP A 92 -15.63 5.00 -19.74
N SER A 93 -14.96 4.22 -20.58
CA SER A 93 -15.14 2.76 -20.59
C SER A 93 -14.50 2.07 -19.37
N ALA A 94 -13.49 2.67 -18.76
CA ALA A 94 -12.71 2.02 -17.71
C ALA A 94 -13.48 1.98 -16.39
N THR A 95 -13.24 0.92 -15.60
CA THR A 95 -13.74 0.82 -14.22
C THR A 95 -12.76 1.41 -13.22
N HIS A 96 -11.47 1.33 -13.56
CA HIS A 96 -10.37 1.76 -12.72
C HIS A 96 -9.41 2.65 -13.50
N MET A 97 -8.79 3.57 -12.78
CA MET A 97 -7.64 4.32 -13.22
C MET A 97 -6.44 3.97 -12.34
N LEU A 98 -5.29 3.74 -12.95
CA LEU A 98 -4.02 3.52 -12.27
C LEU A 98 -3.08 4.70 -12.53
N VAL A 99 -2.78 5.44 -11.47
CA VAL A 99 -1.85 6.56 -11.44
C VAL A 99 -0.44 6.01 -11.21
N VAL A 100 0.45 6.13 -12.20
CA VAL A 100 1.81 5.58 -12.08
C VAL A 100 2.81 6.68 -11.71
N PRO A 101 3.20 6.81 -10.42
CA PRO A 101 4.29 7.71 -10.05
C PRO A 101 5.60 7.23 -10.67
N ASN A 102 6.57 8.12 -10.88
CA ASN A 102 7.93 7.75 -11.32
C ASN A 102 8.99 8.60 -10.61
N GLN A 103 10.25 8.17 -10.69
CA GLN A 103 11.36 8.86 -10.01
C GLN A 103 11.86 10.11 -10.74
N SER A 104 11.49 10.30 -12.01
CA SER A 104 12.01 11.36 -12.89
C SER A 104 11.25 12.67 -12.77
N THR A 105 9.91 12.64 -12.69
CA THR A 105 9.06 13.83 -12.45
C THR A 105 7.74 13.44 -11.80
N SER A 106 7.07 14.39 -11.12
CA SER A 106 5.67 14.18 -10.76
C SER A 106 4.84 14.10 -12.03
N ILE A 107 3.98 13.10 -12.14
CA ILE A 107 3.05 13.05 -13.27
C ILE A 107 2.04 14.20 -13.22
N TYR A 108 1.74 14.74 -12.03
CA TYR A 108 0.86 15.90 -11.88
C TYR A 108 1.51 17.21 -12.32
N SER A 109 2.83 17.25 -12.52
CA SER A 109 3.44 18.39 -13.23
C SER A 109 3.10 18.41 -14.72
N ARG A 110 2.31 17.44 -15.23
CA ARG A 110 1.88 17.36 -16.63
C ARG A 110 0.38 17.57 -16.70
N LEU A 111 -0.04 18.59 -17.45
CA LEU A 111 -1.44 19.02 -17.53
C LEU A 111 -2.39 17.92 -18.01
N TRP A 112 -1.99 17.13 -19.01
CA TRP A 112 -2.77 15.96 -19.46
C TRP A 112 -3.01 14.94 -18.34
N CYS A 113 -2.02 14.64 -17.49
CA CYS A 113 -2.18 13.68 -16.39
C CYS A 113 -3.10 14.22 -15.28
N VAL A 114 -3.04 15.53 -15.00
CA VAL A 114 -3.96 16.20 -14.07
C VAL A 114 -5.39 16.13 -14.60
N TYR A 115 -5.56 16.44 -15.89
CA TYR A 115 -6.86 16.39 -16.55
C TYR A 115 -7.44 14.97 -16.60
N GLU A 116 -6.65 13.95 -16.93
CA GLU A 116 -7.06 12.54 -16.86
C GLU A 116 -7.51 12.14 -15.45
N ALA A 117 -6.78 12.56 -14.41
CA ALA A 117 -7.13 12.26 -13.03
C ALA A 117 -8.43 12.96 -12.60
N TYR A 118 -8.64 14.20 -13.05
CA TYR A 118 -9.89 14.94 -12.84
C TYR A 118 -11.08 14.31 -13.56
N LEU A 119 -10.91 13.87 -14.81
CA LEU A 119 -11.97 13.15 -15.53
C LEU A 119 -12.35 11.85 -14.81
N ALA A 120 -11.36 11.08 -14.36
CA ALA A 120 -11.64 9.85 -13.61
C ALA A 120 -12.35 10.14 -12.28
N PHE A 121 -12.01 11.27 -11.65
CA PHE A 121 -12.64 11.73 -10.43
C PHE A 121 -14.11 12.08 -10.66
N SER A 122 -14.40 12.91 -11.65
CA SER A 122 -15.76 13.37 -11.99
C SER A 122 -16.65 12.26 -12.58
N MET A 123 -16.06 11.24 -13.20
CA MET A 123 -16.77 10.07 -13.74
C MET A 123 -16.94 8.93 -12.71
N ASP A 124 -16.71 9.18 -11.43
CA ASP A 124 -16.85 8.17 -10.38
C ASP A 124 -15.99 6.90 -10.53
N ARG A 125 -14.85 7.00 -11.23
CA ARG A 125 -13.93 5.86 -11.43
C ARG A 125 -13.10 5.61 -10.18
N VAL A 126 -12.74 4.35 -9.92
CA VAL A 126 -11.80 4.03 -8.83
C VAL A 126 -10.39 4.38 -9.27
N ILE A 127 -9.73 5.29 -8.56
CA ILE A 127 -8.35 5.71 -8.86
C ILE A 127 -7.40 5.09 -7.84
N LEU A 128 -6.39 4.36 -8.31
CA LEU A 128 -5.37 3.73 -7.48
C LEU A 128 -4.00 4.31 -7.81
N THR A 129 -3.15 4.49 -6.80
CA THR A 129 -1.73 4.79 -7.04
C THR A 129 -0.95 3.49 -7.20
N ALA A 130 -0.26 3.34 -8.33
CA ALA A 130 0.57 2.17 -8.59
C ALA A 130 1.78 2.16 -7.66
N THR A 131 2.08 0.97 -7.14
CA THR A 131 3.23 0.72 -6.28
C THR A 131 4.21 -0.28 -6.90
N ALA A 132 5.49 -0.11 -6.61
CA ALA A 132 6.51 -1.06 -7.10
C ALA A 132 6.55 -2.34 -6.25
N PRO A 133 6.99 -3.48 -6.83
CA PRO A 133 7.10 -4.73 -6.10
C PRO A 133 8.07 -4.62 -4.91
N ILE A 134 7.56 -4.81 -3.70
CA ILE A 134 8.34 -4.73 -2.46
C ILE A 134 8.87 -6.09 -1.97
N ARG A 135 8.60 -7.18 -2.69
CA ARG A 135 8.88 -8.57 -2.24
C ARG A 135 10.31 -8.75 -1.74
N ARG A 136 11.31 -8.23 -2.46
CA ARG A 136 12.73 -8.35 -2.06
C ARG A 136 13.08 -7.55 -0.80
N ARG A 137 12.44 -6.40 -0.58
CA ARG A 137 12.62 -5.60 0.65
C ARG A 137 11.96 -6.30 1.83
N VAL A 138 10.72 -6.76 1.65
CA VAL A 138 9.99 -7.52 2.67
C VAL A 138 10.73 -8.80 3.05
N LEU A 139 11.19 -9.60 2.07
CA LEU A 139 11.90 -10.85 2.35
C LEU A 139 13.19 -10.64 3.15
N ARG A 140 13.96 -9.58 2.86
CA ARG A 140 15.16 -9.23 3.65
C ARG A 140 14.82 -8.86 5.08
N CYS A 141 13.77 -8.05 5.27
CA CYS A 141 13.29 -7.70 6.60
C CYS A 141 12.76 -8.91 7.37
N LEU A 142 12.02 -9.81 6.71
CA LEU A 142 11.53 -11.05 7.32
C LEU A 142 12.68 -11.99 7.69
N ALA A 143 13.70 -12.13 6.84
CA ALA A 143 14.89 -12.92 7.16
C ALA A 143 15.59 -12.40 8.43
N TRP A 144 15.66 -11.07 8.58
CA TRP A 144 16.17 -10.43 9.80
C TRP A 144 15.29 -10.73 11.01
N GLN A 145 13.96 -10.64 10.89
CA GLN A 145 13.04 -10.98 11.97
C GLN A 145 13.13 -12.46 12.38
N CYS A 146 13.30 -13.37 11.42
CA CYS A 146 13.51 -14.79 11.69
C CYS A 146 14.77 -15.05 12.52
N LEU A 147 15.85 -14.28 12.30
CA LEU A 147 17.05 -14.38 13.12
C LEU A 147 16.75 -14.02 14.59
N PHE A 148 16.03 -12.92 14.84
CA PHE A 148 15.63 -12.52 16.20
C PHE A 148 14.68 -13.52 16.86
N LEU A 149 13.78 -14.13 16.07
CA LEU A 149 12.95 -15.23 16.55
C LEU A 149 13.83 -16.38 17.06
N VAL A 150 14.78 -16.86 16.26
CA VAL A 150 15.63 -18.01 16.61
C VAL A 150 16.49 -17.69 17.82
N MET A 151 17.11 -16.50 17.85
CA MET A 151 17.91 -16.06 18.99
C MET A 151 17.09 -16.00 20.28
N GLY A 152 15.87 -15.46 20.23
CA GLY A 152 15.01 -15.41 21.40
C GLY A 152 14.56 -16.80 21.85
N LEU A 153 14.14 -17.70 20.95
CA LEU A 153 13.79 -19.09 21.31
C LEU A 153 14.94 -19.78 22.04
N ILE A 154 16.16 -19.70 21.50
CA ILE A 154 17.36 -20.28 22.11
C ILE A 154 17.60 -19.67 23.50
N ALA A 155 17.52 -18.34 23.62
CA ALA A 155 17.68 -17.65 24.90
C ALA A 155 16.64 -18.10 25.94
N GLY A 156 15.38 -18.26 25.54
CA GLY A 156 14.28 -18.73 26.40
C GLY A 156 14.49 -20.14 26.94
N ILE A 157 14.85 -21.07 26.05
CA ILE A 157 15.16 -22.46 26.42
C ILE A 157 16.38 -22.51 27.34
N SER A 158 17.42 -21.76 27.00
CA SER A 158 18.67 -21.72 27.77
C SER A 158 18.46 -21.13 29.17
N TYR A 159 17.64 -20.08 29.27
CA TYR A 159 17.26 -19.47 30.54
C TYR A 159 16.51 -20.46 31.44
N HIS A 160 15.56 -21.22 30.88
CA HIS A 160 14.83 -22.24 31.63
C HIS A 160 15.77 -23.31 32.24
N GLN A 161 16.74 -23.81 31.46
CA GLN A 161 17.71 -24.80 31.93
C GLN A 161 18.62 -24.29 33.07
N VAL A 162 18.89 -22.97 33.11
CA VAL A 162 19.67 -22.36 34.18
C VAL A 162 18.82 -22.11 35.43
N ASP A 163 17.55 -21.74 35.24
CA ASP A 163 16.64 -21.37 36.32
C ASP A 163 16.12 -22.57 37.13
N GLU A 164 15.95 -23.74 36.49
CA GLU A 164 15.65 -25.00 37.20
C GLU A 164 16.63 -25.28 38.36
N LYS A 165 17.88 -24.82 38.23
CA LYS A 165 18.91 -25.00 39.26
C LYS A 165 18.82 -24.00 40.41
N LYS A 166 18.02 -22.94 40.30
CA LYS A 166 18.03 -21.79 41.23
C LYS A 166 16.71 -21.49 41.94
N HIS A 167 15.63 -22.23 41.67
CA HIS A 167 14.31 -22.03 42.29
C HIS A 167 13.79 -20.58 42.26
N HIS A 168 14.16 -19.77 41.25
CA HIS A 168 13.67 -18.38 41.18
C HIS A 168 12.26 -18.30 40.58
N LYS A 169 11.58 -17.19 40.91
CA LYS A 169 10.21 -16.92 40.44
C LYS A 169 10.22 -16.63 38.95
N LYS A 170 9.24 -17.20 38.23
CA LYS A 170 9.04 -17.03 36.79
C LYS A 170 9.03 -15.54 36.38
N PRO A 171 9.56 -15.20 35.18
CA PRO A 171 9.64 -13.82 34.70
C PRO A 171 8.27 -13.32 34.23
N VAL A 172 7.41 -12.92 35.17
CA VAL A 172 6.09 -12.30 34.89
C VAL A 172 6.23 -10.96 34.13
N TRP A 173 7.42 -10.35 34.12
CA TRP A 173 7.71 -9.07 33.48
C TRP A 173 7.75 -9.11 31.94
N ALA A 174 7.91 -10.29 31.33
CA ALA A 174 8.06 -10.39 29.87
C ALA A 174 6.78 -9.97 29.12
N LEU A 175 5.62 -10.30 29.67
CA LEU A 175 4.31 -9.98 29.11
C LEU A 175 4.04 -8.46 29.01
N PRO A 176 4.13 -7.67 30.10
CA PRO A 176 3.94 -6.22 30.02
C PRO A 176 5.00 -5.53 29.16
N ALA A 177 6.25 -6.04 29.15
CA ALA A 177 7.29 -5.52 28.26
C ALA A 177 6.93 -5.71 26.78
N MET A 178 6.41 -6.88 26.40
CA MET A 178 5.97 -7.13 25.03
C MET A 178 4.76 -6.30 24.63
N MET A 179 3.77 -6.17 25.52
CA MET A 179 2.62 -5.31 25.28
C MET A 179 3.10 -3.88 25.05
N LEU A 180 3.99 -3.37 25.91
CA LEU A 180 4.60 -2.04 25.74
C LEU A 180 5.32 -1.91 24.40
N LEU A 181 6.12 -2.90 23.98
CA LEU A 181 6.81 -2.86 22.68
C LEU A 181 5.84 -2.90 21.50
N GLY A 182 4.77 -3.68 21.58
CA GLY A 182 3.69 -3.69 20.59
C GLY A 182 2.90 -2.37 20.57
N PHE A 183 2.81 -1.67 21.72
CA PHE A 183 2.28 -0.31 21.76
C PHE A 183 3.28 0.70 21.20
N LEU A 184 4.58 0.57 21.45
CA LEU A 184 5.61 1.49 20.96
C LEU A 184 5.86 1.35 19.46
N SER A 185 5.62 0.17 18.87
CA SER A 185 5.68 -0.02 17.41
C SER A 185 4.56 0.73 16.68
N LYS A 186 3.40 0.96 17.32
CA LYS A 186 2.21 1.60 16.70
C LYS A 186 2.32 3.11 16.40
N PRO A 187 2.61 4.01 17.36
CA PRO A 187 2.48 5.47 17.17
C PRO A 187 3.43 6.04 16.12
N VAL A 188 4.46 5.29 15.70
CA VAL A 188 5.35 5.74 14.63
C VAL A 188 4.78 5.44 13.23
N HIS A 189 3.88 4.47 13.07
CA HIS A 189 3.06 4.35 11.86
C HIS A 189 2.04 5.49 11.73
N MET A 190 1.71 6.16 12.84
CA MET A 190 0.73 7.26 12.89
C MET A 190 1.35 8.65 12.79
N CYS A 191 2.69 8.79 12.66
CA CYS A 191 3.32 10.08 12.37
C CYS A 191 3.03 10.51 10.92
N LYS A 192 1.79 10.93 10.64
CA LYS A 192 1.23 11.27 9.32
C LYS A 192 1.60 12.70 8.84
N GLY A 193 2.88 13.03 8.69
CA GLY A 193 3.29 14.40 8.32
C GLY A 193 4.39 14.47 7.27
N PRO A 194 4.11 14.71 5.96
CA PRO A 194 5.04 14.59 4.80
C PRO A 194 6.41 15.30 4.93
N ASP A 195 6.55 16.22 5.88
CA ASP A 195 7.72 17.10 5.99
C ASP A 195 8.72 16.71 7.11
N LYS A 196 8.43 15.69 7.95
CA LYS A 196 9.31 15.29 9.08
C LYS A 196 9.85 13.84 9.00
N TRP A 197 10.08 13.31 7.79
CA TRP A 197 10.36 11.88 7.57
C TRP A 197 11.83 11.46 7.44
N TRP A 198 12.77 12.41 7.40
CA TRP A 198 14.18 12.11 7.76
C TRP A 198 14.30 11.92 9.27
N CYS A 199 13.41 11.12 9.86
CA CYS A 199 13.45 10.83 11.27
C CYS A 199 14.48 9.70 11.43
N PRO A 200 15.52 9.83 12.28
CA PRO A 200 16.42 8.75 12.69
C PRO A 200 15.71 7.57 13.38
N LYS A 201 14.37 7.54 13.36
CA LYS A 201 13.50 6.53 13.95
C LYS A 201 13.34 5.28 13.09
N PHE A 202 13.78 5.24 11.83
CA PHE A 202 13.63 4.02 11.01
C PHE A 202 14.47 2.84 11.54
N PRO A 203 15.76 3.00 11.87
CA PRO A 203 16.51 2.00 12.62
C PRO A 203 15.88 1.70 13.98
N LEU A 204 15.35 2.72 14.66
CA LEU A 204 14.68 2.55 15.96
C LEU A 204 13.45 1.66 15.85
N LEU A 205 12.64 1.79 14.80
CA LEU A 205 11.46 0.95 14.60
C LEU A 205 11.81 -0.49 14.33
N LEU A 206 12.80 -0.70 13.45
CA LEU A 206 13.32 -2.03 13.21
C LEU A 206 13.86 -2.63 14.51
N ALA A 207 14.56 -1.84 15.32
CA ALA A 207 15.06 -2.25 16.64
C ALA A 207 13.92 -2.58 17.62
N ILE A 208 12.87 -1.75 17.73
CA ILE A 208 11.71 -1.99 18.59
C ILE A 208 10.99 -3.28 18.17
N ASN A 209 10.70 -3.47 16.87
CA ASN A 209 10.07 -4.69 16.38
C ASN A 209 10.97 -5.92 16.61
N SER A 210 12.28 -5.81 16.39
CA SER A 210 13.22 -6.91 16.60
C SER A 210 13.36 -7.27 18.09
N LEU A 211 13.32 -6.28 18.98
CA LEU A 211 13.30 -6.49 20.42
C LEU A 211 11.99 -7.15 20.87
N GLY A 212 10.86 -6.68 20.34
CA GLY A 212 9.55 -7.29 20.59
C GLY A 212 9.49 -8.75 20.13
N MET A 213 10.00 -9.02 18.94
CA MET A 213 10.16 -10.37 18.38
C MET A 213 10.99 -11.26 19.29
N PHE A 214 12.15 -10.78 19.74
CA PHE A 214 13.05 -11.51 20.63
C PHE A 214 12.41 -11.83 21.98
N LEU A 215 11.74 -10.87 22.63
CA LEU A 215 11.10 -11.11 23.92
C LEU A 215 9.91 -12.08 23.80
N ALA A 216 9.14 -11.97 22.71
CA ALA A 216 8.06 -12.90 22.39
C ALA A 216 8.56 -14.32 22.22
N SER A 217 9.63 -14.49 21.43
CA SER A 217 10.18 -15.81 21.16
C SER A 217 10.95 -16.39 22.35
N ALA A 218 11.60 -15.56 23.18
CA ALA A 218 12.21 -16.02 24.42
C ALA A 218 11.18 -16.52 25.44
N SER A 219 10.09 -15.79 25.60
CA SER A 219 8.99 -16.24 26.46
C SER A 219 8.37 -17.54 25.96
N LEU A 220 8.16 -17.65 24.64
CA LEU A 220 7.66 -18.88 24.02
C LEU A 220 8.64 -20.05 24.23
N GLY A 221 9.94 -19.84 24.04
CA GLY A 221 10.96 -20.86 24.26
C GLY A 221 10.97 -21.38 25.69
N GLN A 222 10.80 -20.49 26.68
CA GLN A 222 10.66 -20.88 28.09
C GLN A 222 9.40 -21.71 28.34
N ILE A 223 8.25 -21.31 27.78
CA ILE A 223 6.98 -22.04 27.93
C ILE A 223 7.04 -23.42 27.27
N LEU A 224 7.66 -23.52 26.08
CA LEU A 224 7.83 -24.79 25.39
C LEU A 224 8.74 -25.74 26.17
N ALA A 225 9.80 -25.22 26.79
CA ALA A 225 10.67 -26.02 27.65
C ALA A 225 9.91 -26.53 28.90
N GLU A 226 9.11 -25.67 29.53
CA GLU A 226 8.29 -26.05 30.69
C GLU A 226 7.19 -27.06 30.32
N ALA A 227 6.52 -26.88 29.18
CA ALA A 227 5.48 -27.78 28.71
C ALA A 227 5.99 -29.15 28.27
N ALA A 228 7.29 -29.28 28.00
CA ALA A 228 7.91 -30.59 27.81
C ALA A 228 7.97 -31.41 29.11
N LEU A 229 7.84 -30.75 30.27
CA LEU A 229 7.95 -31.35 31.60
C LEU A 229 6.59 -31.53 32.30
N GLU A 230 5.59 -30.67 32.06
CA GLU A 230 4.29 -30.68 32.76
C GLU A 230 3.05 -30.71 31.84
N SER A 231 1.88 -31.04 32.42
CA SER A 231 0.62 -31.24 31.69
C SER A 231 0.07 -29.99 30.97
N VAL A 232 -0.61 -30.24 29.85
CA VAL A 232 -0.63 -29.46 28.60
C VAL A 232 -1.62 -28.27 28.56
N ALA A 233 -2.56 -28.14 29.50
CA ALA A 233 -3.71 -27.24 29.31
C ALA A 233 -3.35 -25.74 29.37
N THR A 234 -2.67 -25.28 30.43
CA THR A 234 -2.26 -23.87 30.60
C THR A 234 -1.25 -23.44 29.54
N CYS A 235 -0.47 -24.38 29.01
CA CYS A 235 0.49 -24.14 27.93
C CYS A 235 -0.19 -23.68 26.63
N LYS A 236 -1.34 -24.27 26.25
CA LYS A 236 -1.99 -23.99 24.96
C LYS A 236 -2.39 -22.53 24.78
N GLN A 237 -2.95 -21.90 25.82
CA GLN A 237 -3.39 -20.51 25.77
C GLN A 237 -2.20 -19.55 25.69
N CYS A 238 -1.17 -19.79 26.51
CA CYS A 238 0.06 -19.02 26.46
C CYS A 238 0.72 -19.13 25.08
N VAL A 239 0.90 -20.34 24.54
CA VAL A 239 1.46 -20.55 23.19
C VAL A 239 0.66 -19.80 22.13
N THR A 240 -0.68 -19.89 22.16
CA THR A 240 -1.54 -19.17 21.21
C THR A 240 -1.32 -17.67 21.30
N PHE A 241 -1.25 -17.11 22.50
CA PHE A 241 -0.96 -15.68 22.72
C PHE A 241 0.39 -15.27 22.11
N TYR A 242 1.46 -16.03 22.35
CA TYR A 242 2.78 -15.72 21.79
C TYR A 242 2.82 -15.85 20.26
N LEU A 243 2.07 -16.79 19.68
CA LEU A 243 1.94 -16.91 18.22
C LEU A 243 1.23 -15.70 17.60
N ILE A 244 0.25 -15.11 18.28
CA ILE A 244 -0.38 -13.86 17.83
C ILE A 244 0.63 -12.71 17.82
N PHE A 245 1.41 -12.54 18.89
CA PHE A 245 2.45 -11.51 18.93
C PHE A 245 3.56 -11.73 17.89
N PHE A 246 3.93 -12.98 17.65
CA PHE A 246 4.85 -13.35 16.58
C PHE A 246 4.32 -12.92 15.21
N GLY A 247 3.09 -13.30 14.89
CA GLY A 247 2.42 -12.89 13.66
C GLY A 247 2.33 -11.37 13.53
N TYR A 248 2.00 -10.69 14.63
CA TYR A 248 1.97 -9.23 14.70
C TYR A 248 3.32 -8.60 14.34
N PHE A 249 4.42 -8.99 14.99
CA PHE A 249 5.73 -8.36 14.75
C PHE A 249 6.31 -8.68 13.35
N LEU A 250 6.01 -9.86 12.79
CA LEU A 250 6.35 -10.16 11.39
C LEU A 250 5.58 -9.28 10.41
N LEU A 251 4.26 -9.18 10.59
CA LEU A 251 3.40 -8.42 9.70
C LEU A 251 3.63 -6.91 9.87
N SER A 252 3.98 -6.43 11.06
CA SER A 252 4.24 -5.01 11.31
C SER A 252 5.47 -4.55 10.55
N GLU A 253 6.46 -5.41 10.41
CA GLU A 253 7.64 -5.15 9.60
C GLU A 253 7.32 -5.11 8.10
N ALA A 254 6.45 -5.99 7.62
CA ALA A 254 5.95 -5.94 6.24
C ALA A 254 5.13 -4.66 5.98
N ASP A 255 4.23 -4.30 6.90
CA ASP A 255 3.45 -3.05 6.86
C ASP A 255 4.37 -1.82 6.86
N ARG A 256 5.47 -1.84 7.62
CA ARG A 256 6.46 -0.76 7.67
C ARG A 256 7.15 -0.56 6.32
N VAL A 257 7.56 -1.65 5.67
CA VAL A 257 8.16 -1.59 4.32
C VAL A 257 7.14 -1.07 3.29
N ARG A 258 5.88 -1.51 3.37
CA ARG A 258 4.77 -1.02 2.52
C ARG A 258 4.54 0.48 2.69
N ALA A 259 4.39 0.93 3.94
CA ALA A 259 4.18 2.34 4.26
C ALA A 259 5.34 3.21 3.75
N THR A 260 6.58 2.74 3.91
CA THR A 260 7.76 3.43 3.38
C THR A 260 7.67 3.63 1.87
N ARG A 261 7.23 2.58 1.15
CA ARG A 261 7.10 2.64 -0.30
C ARG A 261 5.99 3.60 -0.75
N GLN A 262 4.84 3.57 -0.08
CA GLN A 262 3.74 4.50 -0.33
C GLN A 262 4.18 5.96 -0.12
N ILE A 263 5.01 6.24 0.89
CA ILE A 263 5.56 7.57 1.13
C ILE A 263 6.52 8.00 0.01
N GLU A 264 7.40 7.10 -0.46
CA GLU A 264 8.26 7.36 -1.62
C GLU A 264 7.43 7.73 -2.86
N GLU A 265 6.32 7.03 -3.08
CA GLU A 265 5.40 7.25 -4.21
C GLU A 265 4.61 8.55 -4.09
N ALA A 266 4.06 8.84 -2.92
CA ALA A 266 3.39 10.11 -2.62
C ALA A 266 4.34 11.31 -2.79
N ARG A 267 5.63 11.14 -2.44
CA ARG A 267 6.67 12.15 -2.69
C ARG A 267 6.91 12.36 -4.17
N CYS A 268 6.98 11.28 -4.95
CA CYS A 268 7.13 11.38 -6.40
C CYS A 268 5.95 12.16 -7.02
N LEU A 269 4.71 11.90 -6.58
CA LEU A 269 3.52 12.64 -7.03
C LEU A 269 3.51 14.10 -6.55
N SER A 270 4.14 14.40 -5.43
CA SER A 270 4.13 15.75 -4.85
C SER A 270 5.25 16.66 -5.37
N ARG A 271 6.30 16.09 -5.97
CA ARG A 271 7.50 16.85 -6.32
C ARG A 271 7.22 17.84 -7.45
N GLY A 272 7.33 19.13 -7.14
CA GLY A 272 7.21 20.22 -8.12
C GLY A 272 5.79 20.55 -8.56
N PHE A 273 4.78 19.87 -8.03
CA PHE A 273 3.38 20.19 -8.31
C PHE A 273 2.80 21.07 -7.20
N THR A 274 2.35 22.26 -7.57
CA THR A 274 1.72 23.24 -6.68
C THR A 274 0.22 23.37 -6.94
N SER A 275 -0.17 23.56 -8.20
CA SER A 275 -1.55 23.65 -8.67
C SER A 275 -1.65 23.29 -10.15
N VAL A 276 -2.86 23.02 -10.63
CA VAL A 276 -3.17 22.75 -12.04
C VAL A 276 -2.70 23.87 -12.98
N GLN A 277 -2.71 25.13 -12.51
CA GLN A 277 -2.25 26.29 -13.27
C GLN A 277 -0.76 26.23 -13.60
N ASN A 278 0.03 25.54 -12.78
CA ASN A 278 1.48 25.39 -12.95
C ASN A 278 1.85 24.05 -13.62
N ALA A 279 0.87 23.27 -14.09
CA ALA A 279 1.14 22.01 -14.78
C ALA A 279 1.57 22.26 -16.24
N ASP A 280 2.64 21.61 -16.66
CA ASP A 280 3.25 21.78 -17.97
C ASP A 280 2.53 20.98 -19.05
N CYS A 281 2.53 21.50 -20.28
CA CYS A 281 2.11 20.77 -21.47
C CYS A 281 3.11 20.98 -22.61
N SER A 282 3.45 19.90 -23.32
CA SER A 282 4.34 19.98 -24.49
C SER A 282 3.70 20.68 -25.69
N SER A 283 2.37 20.69 -25.77
CA SER A 283 1.58 21.38 -26.80
C SER A 283 0.86 22.58 -26.17
N PRO A 284 1.22 23.83 -26.54
CA PRO A 284 0.51 25.01 -26.07
C PRO A 284 -0.96 25.03 -26.46
N ALA A 285 -1.31 24.45 -27.62
CA ALA A 285 -2.69 24.36 -28.09
C ALA A 285 -3.52 23.44 -27.18
N ASP A 286 -2.99 22.26 -26.84
CA ASP A 286 -3.64 21.34 -25.90
C ASP A 286 -3.78 21.98 -24.52
N ALA A 287 -2.75 22.74 -24.10
CA ALA A 287 -2.76 23.43 -22.82
C ALA A 287 -3.92 24.41 -22.73
N LEU A 288 -4.07 25.25 -23.76
CA LEU A 288 -5.15 26.21 -23.85
C LEU A 288 -6.51 25.52 -23.86
N GLN A 289 -6.68 24.44 -24.63
CA GLN A 289 -7.94 23.70 -24.73
C GLN A 289 -8.32 23.06 -23.39
N ILE A 290 -7.39 22.38 -22.72
CA ILE A 290 -7.64 21.77 -21.42
C ILE A 290 -7.97 22.85 -20.38
N GLN A 291 -7.18 23.92 -20.31
CA GLN A 291 -7.39 25.01 -19.35
C GLN A 291 -8.72 25.72 -19.58
N GLN A 292 -9.14 25.93 -20.82
CA GLN A 292 -10.45 26.48 -21.16
C GLN A 292 -11.57 25.55 -20.69
N GLU A 293 -11.41 24.23 -20.89
CA GLU A 293 -12.43 23.25 -20.52
C GLU A 293 -12.64 23.17 -19.01
N ILE A 294 -11.56 23.14 -18.22
CA ILE A 294 -11.61 23.04 -16.76
C ILE A 294 -11.61 24.40 -16.06
N GLN A 295 -11.73 25.52 -16.78
CA GLN A 295 -11.55 26.87 -16.22
C GLN A 295 -12.48 27.13 -15.02
N ARG A 296 -13.73 26.64 -15.10
CA ARG A 296 -14.74 26.80 -14.06
C ARG A 296 -14.56 25.82 -12.89
N GLU A 297 -13.82 24.75 -13.12
CA GLU A 297 -13.66 23.60 -12.23
C GLU A 297 -12.22 23.54 -11.65
N MET A 298 -11.37 24.56 -11.88
CA MET A 298 -9.96 24.53 -11.48
C MET A 298 -9.74 24.24 -9.99
N ALA A 299 -10.60 24.78 -9.12
CA ALA A 299 -10.55 24.51 -7.69
C ALA A 299 -10.87 23.03 -7.37
N GLU A 300 -11.89 22.47 -8.02
CA GLU A 300 -12.26 21.05 -7.88
C GLU A 300 -11.16 20.13 -8.41
N VAL A 301 -10.49 20.53 -9.50
CA VAL A 301 -9.33 19.81 -10.05
C VAL A 301 -8.20 19.77 -9.01
N ASP A 302 -7.84 20.91 -8.43
CA ASP A 302 -6.80 20.96 -7.39
C ASP A 302 -7.19 20.14 -6.16
N GLU A 303 -8.45 20.21 -5.71
CA GLU A 303 -8.96 19.39 -4.61
C GLU A 303 -8.90 17.89 -4.91
N ALA A 304 -9.27 17.46 -6.11
CA ALA A 304 -9.18 16.07 -6.55
C ALA A 304 -7.72 15.56 -6.50
N ILE A 305 -6.76 16.36 -6.97
CA ILE A 305 -5.34 16.01 -6.90
C ILE A 305 -4.82 15.99 -5.46
N VAL A 306 -5.23 16.94 -4.61
CA VAL A 306 -4.89 16.96 -3.18
C VAL A 306 -5.42 15.72 -2.47
N MET A 307 -6.67 15.32 -2.74
CA MET A 307 -7.25 14.08 -2.22
C MET A 307 -6.43 12.87 -2.67
N LEU A 308 -6.14 12.74 -3.97
CA LEU A 308 -5.39 11.60 -4.51
C LEU A 308 -3.99 11.48 -3.89
N ARG A 309 -3.28 12.61 -3.75
CA ARG A 309 -1.94 12.65 -3.15
C ARG A 309 -1.95 12.27 -1.66
N SER A 310 -2.98 12.67 -0.94
CA SER A 310 -3.07 12.49 0.52
C SER A 310 -3.53 11.08 0.90
N SER A 311 -4.50 10.53 0.16
CA SER A 311 -5.11 9.23 0.43
C SER A 311 -4.37 8.06 -0.23
N GLY A 312 -3.71 8.31 -1.37
CA GLY A 312 -3.11 7.28 -2.22
C GLY A 312 -4.10 6.53 -3.11
N MET A 313 -5.40 6.81 -2.98
CA MET A 313 -6.47 6.22 -3.79
C MET A 313 -7.75 7.05 -3.71
N SER A 314 -8.65 6.95 -4.69
CA SER A 314 -9.94 7.63 -4.67
C SER A 314 -11.05 6.67 -5.06
N THR A 315 -12.02 6.48 -4.17
CA THR A 315 -13.27 5.74 -4.40
C THR A 315 -14.44 6.68 -4.11
N PRO A 316 -15.66 6.43 -4.63
CA PRO A 316 -16.81 7.26 -4.35
C PRO A 316 -17.03 7.53 -2.84
N ALA A 317 -16.92 6.50 -2.00
CA ALA A 317 -17.04 6.64 -0.54
C ALA A 317 -15.93 7.50 0.09
N LEU A 318 -14.68 7.40 -0.41
CA LEU A 318 -13.59 8.26 0.09
C LEU A 318 -13.76 9.71 -0.36
N ARG A 319 -14.32 9.94 -1.56
CA ARG A 319 -14.64 11.29 -2.03
C ARG A 319 -15.72 11.93 -1.18
N GLU A 320 -16.79 11.20 -0.93
CA GLU A 320 -17.87 11.64 -0.05
C GLU A 320 -17.33 11.98 1.35
N ALA A 321 -16.52 11.11 1.95
CA ALA A 321 -15.92 11.38 3.25
C ALA A 321 -15.05 12.65 3.24
N PHE A 322 -14.22 12.84 2.21
CA PHE A 322 -13.38 14.04 2.05
C PHE A 322 -14.19 15.32 1.90
N LEU A 323 -15.29 15.30 1.12
CA LEU A 323 -16.19 16.44 0.95
C LEU A 323 -16.88 16.84 2.27
N HIS A 324 -17.06 15.89 3.19
CA HIS A 324 -17.55 16.15 4.55
C HIS A 324 -16.44 16.54 5.54
N GLY A 325 -15.22 16.82 5.06
CA GLY A 325 -14.09 17.24 5.88
C GLY A 325 -13.38 16.13 6.63
N ALA A 326 -13.64 14.85 6.30
CA ALA A 326 -12.93 13.74 6.91
C ALA A 326 -11.45 13.70 6.46
N ASP A 327 -10.55 13.36 7.40
CA ASP A 327 -9.14 13.16 7.09
C ASP A 327 -8.91 11.82 6.38
N VAL A 328 -8.81 11.87 5.04
CA VAL A 328 -8.56 10.70 4.19
C VAL A 328 -7.06 10.34 4.06
N ARG A 329 -6.16 10.97 4.83
CA ARG A 329 -4.72 10.71 4.72
C ARG A 329 -4.37 9.26 5.03
N GLY A 330 -3.78 8.60 4.03
CA GLY A 330 -3.39 7.19 4.09
C GLY A 330 -4.57 6.21 4.09
N ALA A 331 -5.76 6.62 3.63
CA ALA A 331 -6.93 5.75 3.56
C ALA A 331 -6.69 4.48 2.71
N GLY A 332 -5.81 4.55 1.70
CA GLY A 332 -5.41 3.38 0.92
C GLY A 332 -4.43 2.42 1.61
N ASN A 333 -4.06 2.67 2.87
CA ASN A 333 -3.13 1.81 3.60
C ASN A 333 -3.88 0.82 4.50
N ILE A 334 -3.69 -0.48 4.23
CA ILE A 334 -4.17 -1.58 5.08
C ILE A 334 -3.03 -2.05 5.97
N SER A 335 -3.23 -2.06 7.28
CA SER A 335 -2.29 -2.65 8.24
C SER A 335 -2.66 -4.10 8.55
N TYR A 336 -1.91 -5.04 7.94
CA TYR A 336 -2.11 -6.47 8.17
C TYR A 336 -1.75 -6.89 9.60
N SER A 337 -0.79 -6.21 10.22
CA SER A 337 -0.43 -6.45 11.61
C SER A 337 -1.58 -6.15 12.57
N ASN A 338 -2.27 -5.02 12.38
CA ASN A 338 -3.45 -4.69 13.19
C ASN A 338 -4.59 -5.69 12.97
N LEU A 339 -4.81 -6.13 11.72
CA LEU A 339 -5.81 -7.16 11.43
C LEU A 339 -5.47 -8.48 12.14
N CYS A 340 -4.23 -8.96 12.00
CA CYS A 340 -3.75 -10.17 12.65
C CYS A 340 -3.86 -10.10 14.18
N PHE A 341 -3.45 -8.98 14.78
CA PHE A 341 -3.54 -8.79 16.21
C PHE A 341 -5.00 -8.76 16.68
N SER A 342 -5.87 -8.00 16.01
CA SER A 342 -7.27 -7.86 16.42
C SER A 342 -8.04 -9.17 16.30
N MET A 343 -7.87 -9.87 15.16
CA MET A 343 -8.48 -11.19 14.97
C MET A 343 -7.90 -12.22 15.96
N GLY A 344 -6.58 -12.24 16.13
CA GLY A 344 -5.92 -13.13 17.07
C GLY A 344 -6.41 -12.95 18.50
N MET A 345 -6.46 -11.70 18.98
CA MET A 345 -6.99 -11.38 20.30
C MET A 345 -8.47 -11.74 20.45
N TRP A 346 -9.27 -11.51 19.41
CA TRP A 346 -10.68 -11.94 19.42
C TRP A 346 -10.81 -13.45 19.58
N PHE A 347 -10.09 -14.26 18.80
CA PHE A 347 -10.10 -15.72 18.94
C PHE A 347 -9.61 -16.19 20.32
N LEU A 348 -8.59 -15.55 20.86
CA LEU A 348 -8.08 -15.88 22.19
C LEU A 348 -9.13 -15.62 23.27
N LEU A 349 -9.82 -14.48 23.21
CA LEU A 349 -10.90 -14.14 24.14
C LEU A 349 -12.06 -15.14 24.05
N GLN A 350 -12.45 -15.53 22.84
CA GLN A 350 -13.48 -16.56 22.63
C GLN A 350 -13.05 -17.92 23.20
N GLY A 351 -11.79 -18.31 23.01
CA GLY A 351 -11.25 -19.54 23.57
C GLY A 351 -11.22 -19.55 25.10
N LEU A 352 -10.87 -18.42 25.72
CA LEU A 352 -10.91 -18.24 27.18
C LEU A 352 -12.35 -18.34 27.71
N TYR A 353 -13.29 -17.67 27.05
CA TYR A 353 -14.69 -17.70 27.42
C TYR A 353 -15.28 -19.11 27.35
N LEU A 354 -15.02 -19.83 26.24
CA LEU A 354 -15.48 -21.20 26.07
C LEU A 354 -14.87 -22.15 27.12
N GLY A 355 -13.58 -21.99 27.43
CA GLY A 355 -12.92 -22.76 28.48
C GLY A 355 -13.58 -22.57 29.85
N LEU A 356 -13.87 -21.32 30.23
CA LEU A 356 -14.55 -21.02 31.50
C LEU A 356 -15.98 -21.59 31.53
N ALA A 357 -16.70 -21.51 30.41
CA ALA A 357 -18.05 -22.05 30.30
C ALA A 357 -18.07 -23.59 30.45
N LEU A 358 -17.09 -24.29 29.85
CA LEU A 358 -16.96 -25.75 29.97
C LEU A 358 -16.58 -26.21 31.38
N ASP A 359 -15.83 -25.39 32.12
CA ASP A 359 -15.46 -25.67 33.52
C ASP A 359 -16.62 -25.46 34.52
N GLY A 360 -17.82 -25.10 34.05
CA GLY A 360 -18.97 -24.79 34.91
C GLY A 360 -18.80 -23.53 35.75
N LYS A 361 -17.76 -22.72 35.49
CA LYS A 361 -17.55 -21.43 36.17
C LYS A 361 -18.40 -20.38 35.49
N SER A 362 -19.31 -19.76 36.22
CA SER A 362 -20.12 -18.67 35.66
C SER A 362 -19.21 -17.54 35.19
N PRO A 363 -19.30 -17.07 33.93
CA PRO A 363 -18.42 -16.04 33.39
C PRO A 363 -18.80 -14.63 33.88
N GLY A 364 -19.28 -14.48 35.13
CA GLY A 364 -19.99 -13.30 35.64
C GLY A 364 -19.25 -11.96 35.57
N LEU A 365 -17.96 -11.94 35.25
CA LEU A 365 -17.16 -10.74 34.99
C LEU A 365 -16.74 -10.55 33.52
N LEU A 366 -16.83 -11.58 32.68
CA LEU A 366 -16.43 -11.54 31.27
C LEU A 366 -17.57 -11.13 30.33
N SER A 367 -18.83 -11.25 30.76
CA SER A 367 -19.99 -10.81 29.96
C SER A 367 -20.09 -9.30 29.75
N ILE A 368 -19.35 -8.49 30.53
CA ILE A 368 -19.38 -7.03 30.46
C ILE A 368 -18.49 -6.47 29.33
N TRP A 369 -17.53 -7.26 28.81
CA TRP A 369 -16.56 -6.80 27.81
C TRP A 369 -16.90 -7.14 26.35
N ILE A 370 -18.07 -7.75 26.11
CA ILE A 370 -18.51 -8.20 24.78
C ILE A 370 -19.55 -7.25 24.14
N ILE A 371 -19.97 -6.20 24.86
CA ILE A 371 -20.77 -5.08 24.35
C ILE A 371 -19.82 -3.89 24.19
#